data_AF-A0A833HH46-F1
#
_entry.id   AF-A0A833HH46-F1
#
_cell.length_a   1.000
_cell.length_b   1.000
_cell.length_c   1.000
_cell.angle_alpha   90.00
_cell.angle_beta   90.00
_cell.angle_gamma   90.00
#
_symmetry.space_group_name_H-M   'P 1'
#
loop_
_entity.id
_entity.type
_entity.pdbx_description
1 polymer ?
#
loop_
_entity_poly.entity_id
_entity_poly.type
_entity_poly.pdbx_seq_one_letter_code
_entity_poly.pdbx_strand_id
1 'polypeptide(L)'
;AQFLPDAPERLRLPDLPGGGDVENEVEDQTDDAWRELLALFETVEPDELIDPTVGAERLLYRLFHEHGVRVYDPLPVADECSCSRDKIRGILAGFSAEEIVDSTEAGAIRVNCEFCSTEYVFDPAEFVAAN
;
A
#
# COMPACT_ATOMS: atom_id res chain seq x y z
N ALA A 1 -23.54 17.89 -3.74
CA ALA A 1 -23.00 17.31 -4.98
C ALA A 1 -21.93 16.30 -4.60
N GLN A 2 -21.66 15.27 -5.41
CA GLN A 2 -20.69 14.22 -5.04
C GLN A 2 -19.25 14.75 -5.16
N PHE A 3 -18.48 14.70 -4.06
CA PHE A 3 -17.10 15.20 -3.97
C PHE A 3 -16.11 14.28 -4.69
N LEU A 4 -15.94 14.47 -6.00
CA LEU A 4 -14.96 13.75 -6.81
C LEU A 4 -13.62 14.51 -6.89
N PRO A 5 -12.48 13.82 -7.11
CA PRO A 5 -11.19 14.47 -7.35
C PRO A 5 -11.21 15.48 -8.49
N ASP A 6 -12.04 15.23 -9.51
CA ASP A 6 -12.22 16.09 -10.69
C ASP A 6 -13.35 17.12 -10.52
N ALA A 7 -13.90 17.27 -9.31
CA ALA A 7 -14.94 18.27 -9.07
C ALA A 7 -14.36 19.68 -9.29
N PRO A 8 -15.03 20.54 -10.09
CA PRO A 8 -14.53 21.89 -10.39
C PRO A 8 -14.36 22.75 -9.12
N GLU A 9 -15.09 22.40 -8.07
CA GLU A 9 -15.04 23.00 -6.72
C GLU A 9 -13.72 22.71 -5.98
N ARG A 10 -12.97 21.65 -6.33
CA ARG A 10 -11.62 21.33 -5.78
C ARG A 10 -10.48 21.63 -6.74
N LEU A 11 -10.74 21.66 -8.05
CA LEU A 11 -9.74 21.93 -9.10
C LEU A 11 -9.29 23.39 -9.14
N ARG A 12 -10.02 24.31 -8.52
CA ARG A 12 -9.58 25.68 -8.32
C ARG A 12 -9.17 25.86 -6.87
N LEU A 13 -7.89 25.65 -6.57
CA LEU A 13 -7.29 26.50 -5.55
C LEU A 13 -7.53 27.94 -6.03
N PRO A 14 -8.19 28.82 -5.26
CA PRO A 14 -8.20 30.22 -5.60
C PRO A 14 -6.75 30.66 -5.75
N ASP A 15 -6.39 31.31 -6.86
CA ASP A 15 -5.10 31.95 -6.96
C ASP A 15 -4.93 32.84 -5.72
N LEU A 16 -3.77 32.75 -5.06
CA LEU A 16 -3.43 33.71 -4.01
C LEU A 16 -3.57 35.11 -4.61
N PRO A 17 -4.36 36.02 -4.01
CA PRO A 17 -4.63 37.31 -4.61
C PRO A 17 -3.31 38.03 -4.87
N GLY A 18 -3.05 38.31 -6.15
CA GLY A 18 -1.88 39.04 -6.60
C GLY A 18 -1.98 40.49 -6.15
N GLY A 19 -1.50 40.76 -4.93
CA GLY A 19 -1.42 42.09 -4.34
C GLY A 19 -2.18 42.21 -3.05
N GLY A 20 -1.58 41.75 -1.94
CA GLY A 20 -1.71 42.31 -0.58
C GLY A 20 -3.08 42.43 0.12
N ASP A 21 -4.19 42.28 -0.58
CA ASP A 21 -5.52 42.54 -0.04
C ASP A 21 -6.11 41.23 0.50
N VAL A 22 -5.76 40.95 1.76
CA VAL A 22 -6.21 39.81 2.57
C VAL A 22 -7.58 40.03 3.22
N GLU A 23 -8.35 41.05 2.81
CA GLU A 23 -9.60 41.45 3.49
C GLU A 23 -10.86 40.72 3.02
N ASN A 24 -10.79 39.88 1.98
CA ASN A 24 -11.88 38.97 1.66
C ASN A 24 -11.56 37.58 2.23
N GLU A 25 -11.98 37.35 3.47
CA GLU A 25 -12.11 36.00 4.02
C GLU A 25 -13.08 35.23 3.13
N VAL A 26 -12.55 34.39 2.23
CA VAL A 26 -13.34 33.38 1.56
C VAL A 26 -13.72 32.40 2.68
N GLU A 27 -14.94 32.52 3.19
CA GLU A 27 -15.46 31.60 4.20
C GLU A 27 -15.42 30.19 3.58
N ASP A 28 -14.47 29.38 4.05
CA ASP A 28 -14.10 28.12 3.43
C ASP A 28 -15.18 27.07 3.72
N GLN A 29 -16.26 27.05 2.92
CA GLN A 29 -17.33 26.05 3.00
C GLN A 29 -16.80 24.60 2.90
N THR A 30 -15.59 24.43 2.38
CA THR A 30 -14.85 23.16 2.34
C THR A 30 -14.54 22.64 3.75
N ASP A 31 -14.48 23.51 4.74
CA ASP A 31 -14.16 23.17 6.12
C ASP A 31 -15.33 22.50 6.85
N ASP A 32 -16.59 22.87 6.58
CA ASP A 32 -17.76 22.26 7.24
C ASP A 32 -18.00 20.82 6.77
N ALA A 33 -17.99 20.57 5.46
CA ALA A 33 -18.14 19.23 4.91
C ALA A 33 -16.98 18.30 5.31
N TRP A 34 -15.77 18.85 5.42
CA TRP A 34 -14.61 18.12 5.91
C TRP A 34 -14.70 17.81 7.41
N ARG A 35 -15.15 18.78 8.23
CA ARG A 35 -15.40 18.59 9.66
C ARG A 35 -16.48 17.53 9.90
N GLU A 36 -17.56 17.53 9.12
CA GLU A 36 -18.61 16.51 9.20
C GLU A 36 -18.07 15.13 8.84
N LEU A 37 -17.30 15.02 7.75
CA LEU A 37 -16.66 13.76 7.36
C LEU A 37 -15.78 13.21 8.49
N LEU A 38 -14.93 14.06 9.08
CA LEU A 38 -14.08 13.66 10.20
C LEU A 38 -14.89 13.23 11.42
N ALA A 39 -15.92 14.00 11.79
CA ALA A 39 -16.79 13.67 12.93
C ALA A 39 -17.49 12.32 12.76
N LEU A 40 -17.91 11.97 11.54
CA LEU A 40 -18.49 10.66 11.23
C LEU A 40 -17.43 9.54 11.26
N PHE A 41 -16.24 9.78 10.68
CA PHE A 41 -15.15 8.80 10.74
C PHE A 41 -14.66 8.52 12.16
N GLU A 42 -14.70 9.52 13.05
CA GLU A 42 -14.33 9.36 14.47
C GLU A 42 -15.28 8.43 15.24
N THR A 43 -16.49 8.16 14.73
CA THR A 43 -17.40 7.21 15.37
C THR A 43 -17.12 5.75 15.01
N VAL A 44 -16.17 5.48 14.11
CA VAL A 44 -15.84 4.10 13.69
C VAL A 44 -15.09 3.39 14.81
N GLU A 45 -15.63 2.26 15.26
CA GLU A 45 -14.95 1.44 16.26
C GLU A 45 -13.91 0.49 15.62
N PRO A 46 -12.79 0.17 16.31
CA PRO A 46 -11.74 -0.68 15.72
C PRO A 46 -12.20 -2.07 15.29
N ASP A 47 -13.19 -2.64 15.98
CA ASP A 47 -13.80 -3.91 15.65
C ASP A 47 -14.64 -3.84 14.37
N GLU A 48 -15.30 -2.71 14.09
CA GLU A 48 -16.04 -2.51 12.84
C GLU A 48 -15.11 -2.52 11.60
N LEU A 49 -13.85 -2.09 11.76
CA LEU A 49 -12.86 -2.07 10.68
C LEU A 49 -12.37 -3.46 10.28
N ILE A 50 -12.41 -4.42 11.20
CA ILE A 50 -11.92 -5.80 10.99
C ILE A 50 -13.05 -6.83 10.96
N ASP A 51 -14.30 -6.43 11.21
CA ASP A 51 -15.45 -7.33 11.22
C ASP A 51 -15.80 -7.81 9.80
N PRO A 52 -15.67 -9.13 9.52
CA PRO A 52 -15.98 -9.69 8.21
C PRO A 52 -17.47 -9.61 7.83
N THR A 53 -18.37 -9.35 8.79
CA THR A 53 -19.82 -9.22 8.58
C THR A 53 -20.26 -7.80 8.19
N VAL A 54 -19.46 -6.80 8.53
CA VAL A 54 -19.69 -5.41 8.12
C VAL A 54 -19.10 -5.23 6.72
N GLY A 55 -17.79 -5.34 6.56
CA GLY A 55 -17.10 -5.04 5.30
C GLY A 55 -17.13 -3.54 4.93
N ALA A 56 -16.16 -3.11 4.13
CA ALA A 56 -15.93 -1.69 3.84
C ALA A 56 -17.16 -0.96 3.25
N GLU A 57 -17.87 -1.60 2.32
CA GLU A 57 -19.05 -1.01 1.67
C GLU A 57 -20.18 -0.71 2.66
N ARG A 58 -20.44 -1.63 3.60
CA ARG A 58 -21.48 -1.45 4.61
C ARG A 58 -21.08 -0.43 5.66
N LEU A 59 -19.81 -0.40 6.04
CA LEU A 59 -19.30 0.61 6.98
C LEU A 59 -19.46 2.01 6.38
N LEU A 60 -19.04 2.21 5.13
CA LEU A 60 -19.22 3.47 4.41
C LEU A 60 -20.71 3.85 4.28
N TYR A 61 -21.58 2.88 4.00
CA TYR A 61 -23.02 3.14 3.98
C TYR A 61 -23.54 3.57 5.36
N ARG A 62 -23.15 2.91 6.46
CA ARG A 62 -23.56 3.31 7.82
C ARG A 62 -23.18 4.75 8.13
N LEU A 63 -21.94 5.13 7.80
CA LEU A 63 -21.42 6.47 8.05
C LEU A 63 -22.11 7.56 7.22
N PHE A 64 -22.35 7.31 5.92
CA PHE A 64 -22.71 8.36 4.97
C PHE A 64 -24.08 8.15 4.28
N HIS A 65 -24.95 7.30 4.83
CA HIS A 65 -26.25 7.00 4.22
C HIS A 65 -27.13 8.22 3.97
N GLU A 66 -27.04 9.28 4.79
CA GLU A 66 -27.84 10.50 4.64
C GLU A 66 -27.48 11.32 3.39
N HIS A 67 -26.20 11.28 2.97
CA HIS A 67 -25.68 12.01 1.81
C HIS A 67 -25.71 11.18 0.52
N GLY A 68 -25.91 9.86 0.65
CA GLY A 68 -25.82 8.90 -0.45
C GLY A 68 -24.39 8.44 -0.70
N VAL A 69 -24.20 7.12 -0.78
CA VAL A 69 -22.88 6.48 -0.92
C VAL A 69 -22.76 5.77 -2.25
N ARG A 70 -21.63 5.98 -2.93
CA ARG A 70 -21.22 5.21 -4.10
C ARG A 70 -19.84 4.63 -3.84
N VAL A 71 -19.75 3.31 -3.92
CA VAL A 71 -18.49 2.57 -3.79
C VAL A 71 -18.08 2.06 -5.18
N TYR A 72 -16.77 1.90 -5.39
CA TYR A 72 -16.18 1.36 -6.61
C TYR A 72 -15.61 -0.02 -6.34
N ASP A 73 -15.25 -0.73 -7.41
CA ASP A 73 -14.63 -2.04 -7.29
C ASP A 73 -13.38 -1.97 -6.41
N PRO A 74 -13.23 -2.87 -5.42
CA PRO A 74 -12.08 -2.87 -4.54
C PRO A 74 -10.82 -3.26 -5.31
N LEU A 75 -9.69 -2.69 -4.90
CA LEU A 75 -8.39 -3.21 -5.31
C LEU A 75 -8.04 -4.42 -4.44
N PRO A 76 -7.74 -5.59 -5.03
CA PRO A 76 -7.28 -6.74 -4.26
C PRO A 76 -5.92 -6.42 -3.64
N VAL A 77 -5.81 -6.64 -2.34
CA VAL A 77 -4.54 -6.58 -1.61
C VAL A 77 -4.10 -8.02 -1.36
N ALA A 78 -2.89 -8.34 -1.80
CA ALA A 78 -2.29 -9.67 -1.64
C ALA A 78 -0.87 -9.54 -1.10
N ASP A 79 -0.46 -10.53 -0.31
CA ASP A 79 0.95 -10.70 0.07
C ASP A 79 1.68 -11.38 -1.09
N GLU A 80 2.37 -10.58 -1.91
CA GLU A 80 3.08 -11.05 -3.09
C GLU A 80 4.54 -10.56 -3.09
N CYS A 81 5.46 -11.49 -2.84
CA CYS A 81 6.89 -11.21 -2.92
C CYS A 81 7.44 -11.54 -4.30
N SER A 82 8.24 -10.63 -4.87
CA SER A 82 8.85 -10.84 -6.19
C SER A 82 10.03 -11.82 -6.20
N CYS A 83 10.43 -12.38 -5.05
CA CYS A 83 11.52 -13.36 -4.99
C CYS A 83 11.13 -14.65 -5.72
N SER A 84 12.11 -15.34 -6.30
CA SER A 84 11.90 -16.65 -6.91
C SER A 84 13.18 -17.47 -6.88
N ARG A 85 13.05 -18.78 -6.97
CA ARG A 85 14.20 -19.70 -7.02
C ARG A 85 15.17 -19.30 -8.14
N ASP A 86 14.65 -18.92 -9.31
CA ASP A 86 15.47 -18.52 -10.46
C ASP A 86 16.23 -17.20 -10.22
N LYS A 87 15.59 -16.21 -9.59
CA LYS A 87 16.26 -14.95 -9.23
C LYS A 87 17.40 -15.20 -8.23
N ILE A 88 17.14 -15.99 -7.19
CA ILE A 88 18.17 -16.32 -6.19
C ILE A 88 19.29 -17.15 -6.82
N ARG A 89 18.96 -18.13 -7.68
CA ARG A 89 19.95 -18.89 -8.44
C ARG A 89 20.81 -17.98 -9.31
N GLY A 90 20.22 -16.98 -9.97
CA GLY A 90 20.94 -16.00 -10.77
C GLY A 90 21.92 -15.15 -9.94
N ILE A 91 21.57 -14.83 -8.70
CA ILE A 91 22.47 -14.14 -7.76
C ILE A 91 23.65 -15.05 -7.40
N LEU A 92 23.38 -16.29 -6.99
CA LEU A 92 24.40 -17.27 -6.62
C LEU A 92 25.33 -17.62 -7.79
N ALA A 93 24.82 -17.65 -9.03
CA ALA A 93 25.63 -17.88 -10.21
C ALA A 93 26.66 -16.75 -10.50
N GLY A 94 26.49 -15.58 -9.89
CA GLY A 94 27.46 -14.48 -9.96
C GLY A 94 28.60 -14.59 -8.95
N PHE A 95 28.53 -15.52 -8.00
CA PHE A 95 29.55 -15.71 -6.97
C PHE A 95 30.74 -16.49 -7.53
N SER A 96 31.92 -16.21 -7.00
CA SER A 96 33.12 -17.00 -7.22
C SER A 96 33.01 -18.39 -6.55
N ALA A 97 33.85 -19.33 -6.97
CA ALA A 97 33.88 -20.66 -6.36
C ALA A 97 34.20 -20.62 -4.85
N GLU A 98 35.05 -19.68 -4.41
CA GLU A 98 35.37 -19.46 -3.00
C GLU A 98 34.14 -18.97 -2.23
N GLU A 99 33.44 -17.96 -2.75
CA GLU A 99 32.19 -17.45 -2.14
C GLU A 99 31.09 -18.52 -2.06
N ILE A 100 30.99 -19.40 -3.04
CA ILE A 100 30.06 -20.54 -3.01
C ILE A 100 30.42 -21.53 -1.91
N VAL A 101 31.71 -21.84 -1.76
CA VAL A 101 32.19 -22.72 -0.68
C VAL A 101 31.95 -22.09 0.69
N ASP A 102 32.25 -20.81 0.85
CA ASP A 102 32.03 -20.07 2.10
C ASP A 102 30.54 -19.93 2.45
N SER A 103 29.68 -19.86 1.44
CA SER A 103 28.22 -19.83 1.61
C SER A 103 27.61 -21.21 1.86
N THR A 104 28.40 -22.28 1.77
CA THR A 104 27.94 -23.65 1.95
C THR A 104 28.02 -24.05 3.42
N GLU A 105 26.88 -24.36 4.01
CA GLU A 105 26.79 -24.81 5.40
C GLU A 105 26.08 -26.17 5.49
N ALA A 106 26.73 -27.15 6.10
CA ALA A 106 26.22 -28.53 6.21
C ALA A 106 25.83 -29.14 4.84
N GLY A 107 26.59 -28.80 3.79
CA GLY A 107 26.43 -29.35 2.44
C GLY A 107 25.36 -28.69 1.57
N ALA A 108 24.77 -27.58 2.00
CA ALA A 108 23.80 -26.83 1.22
C ALA A 108 23.96 -25.32 1.38
N ILE A 109 23.53 -24.56 0.38
CA ILE A 109 23.41 -23.10 0.46
C ILE A 109 21.95 -22.79 0.79
N ARG A 110 21.72 -22.08 1.89
CA ARG A 110 20.39 -21.63 2.34
C ARG A 110 20.32 -20.12 2.20
N VAL A 111 19.32 -19.65 1.45
CA VAL A 111 19.07 -18.23 1.25
C VAL A 111 17.67 -17.90 1.73
N ASN A 112 17.56 -17.03 2.72
CA ASN A 112 16.29 -16.52 3.22
C ASN A 112 15.97 -15.20 2.52
N CYS A 113 14.76 -15.10 1.97
CA CYS A 113 14.28 -13.82 1.47
C CYS A 113 13.91 -12.91 2.66
N GLU A 114 14.60 -11.79 2.83
CA GLU A 114 14.32 -10.82 3.92
C GLU A 114 12.96 -10.11 3.81
N PHE A 115 12.21 -10.32 2.71
CA PHE A 115 10.88 -9.74 2.51
C PHE A 115 9.75 -10.69 2.90
N CYS A 116 9.78 -11.93 2.41
CA CYS A 116 8.71 -12.92 2.68
C CYS A 116 9.15 -14.09 3.54
N SER A 117 10.40 -14.10 4.02
CA SER A 117 11.00 -15.17 4.82
C SER A 117 10.97 -16.55 4.18
N THR A 118 10.72 -16.65 2.87
CA THR A 118 10.83 -17.90 2.13
C THR A 118 12.30 -18.35 2.10
N GLU A 119 12.54 -19.60 2.50
CA GLU A 119 13.85 -20.24 2.42
C GLU A 119 14.03 -20.94 1.08
N TYR A 120 15.15 -20.65 0.41
CA TYR A 120 15.59 -21.33 -0.80
C TYR A 120 16.84 -22.15 -0.50
N VAL A 121 16.77 -23.45 -0.79
CA VAL A 121 17.89 -24.39 -0.63
C VAL A 121 18.45 -24.79 -1.99
N PHE A 122 19.77 -24.68 -2.15
CA PHE A 122 20.49 -25.07 -3.35
C PHE A 122 21.63 -26.03 -3.04
N ASP A 123 21.93 -26.91 -3.99
CA ASP A 123 23.13 -27.75 -3.94
C ASP A 123 24.33 -26.94 -4.47
N PRO A 124 25.44 -26.82 -3.71
CA PRO A 124 26.65 -26.12 -4.16
C PRO A 124 27.17 -26.64 -5.51
N ALA A 125 26.97 -27.92 -5.82
CA ALA A 125 27.37 -28.53 -7.08
C ALA A 125 26.63 -27.93 -8.29
N GLU A 126 25.50 -27.22 -8.09
CA GLU A 126 24.81 -26.48 -9.16
C GLU A 126 25.63 -25.29 -9.68
N PHE A 127 26.57 -24.78 -8.90
CA PHE A 127 27.36 -23.57 -9.19
C PHE A 127 28.85 -23.86 -9.37
N VAL A 128 29.36 -24.91 -8.71
CA VAL A 128 30.74 -25.39 -8.87
C VAL A 128 30.78 -26.45 -9.98
N ALA A 129 30.54 -26.06 -11.22
CA ALA A 129 30.76 -26.96 -12.35
C ALA A 129 32.27 -27.15 -12.61
N ALA A 130 32.68 -28.42 -12.68
CA ALA A 130 34.05 -28.90 -12.82
C ALA A 130 34.81 -28.22 -13.98
N ASN A 131 35.85 -27.47 -13.64
CA ASN A 131 36.95 -27.17 -14.54
C ASN A 131 38.12 -28.10 -14.23
#